data_AF-A0A1X3CJ54-F1
#
_entry.id   AF-A0A1X3CJ54-F1
#
_cell.length_a   1.000
_cell.length_b   1.000
_cell.length_c   1.000
_cell.angle_alpha   90.00
_cell.angle_beta   90.00
_cell.angle_gamma   90.00
#
_symmetry.space_group_name_H-M   'P 1'
#
loop_
_entity.id
_entity.type
_entity.pdbx_description
1 polymer ?
#
loop_
_entity_poly.entity_id
_entity_poly.type
_entity_poly.pdbx_seq_one_letter_code
_entity_poly.pdbx_strand_id
1 'polypeptide(L)'
;MYKKLLTAVIISGLSSSAFAAGAFTLKADDIKNGRFSQQQVLSSDYGSGCTGENISPALSWKNAPKGTKSFVLTIYDRDAPTGLGWVHWVVANIPADVNKLPAGITADGKNLPAGAIQTRTDFGKPGYGGACPPKGRKHRYEITLTALKIDKLPNITSESMAARVGFLTKANSLGSAKVTVVHQRQE
;
A
#
# COMPACT_ATOMS: atom_id res chain seq x y z
N MET A 1 -75.11 -13.35 16.56
CA MET A 1 -74.36 -12.77 15.41
C MET A 1 -73.09 -12.11 15.92
N TYR A 2 -71.95 -12.80 15.90
CA TYR A 2 -70.65 -12.25 16.33
C TYR A 2 -69.89 -11.68 15.13
N LYS A 3 -69.65 -10.37 15.10
CA LYS A 3 -68.78 -9.71 14.11
C LYS A 3 -67.32 -9.77 14.62
N LYS A 4 -66.46 -10.50 13.89
CA LYS A 4 -65.00 -10.46 14.10
C LYS A 4 -64.46 -9.16 13.50
N LEU A 5 -63.84 -8.30 14.32
CA LEU A 5 -63.01 -7.20 13.83
C LEU A 5 -61.63 -7.76 13.45
N LEU A 6 -61.21 -7.52 12.20
CA LEU A 6 -59.86 -7.76 11.71
C LEU A 6 -59.08 -6.44 11.80
N THR A 7 -58.10 -6.38 12.70
CA THR A 7 -57.16 -5.25 12.81
C THR A 7 -56.02 -5.48 11.82
N ALA A 8 -55.93 -4.65 10.78
CA ALA A 8 -54.81 -4.67 9.84
C ALA A 8 -53.60 -3.94 10.45
N VAL A 9 -52.51 -4.67 10.67
CA VAL A 9 -51.22 -4.10 11.07
C VAL A 9 -50.49 -3.63 9.82
N ILE A 10 -50.32 -2.32 9.66
CA ILE A 10 -49.53 -1.72 8.58
C ILE A 10 -48.07 -1.73 9.03
N ILE A 11 -47.26 -2.63 8.45
CA ILE A 11 -45.82 -2.64 8.64
C ILE A 11 -45.21 -1.65 7.65
N SER A 12 -44.91 -0.44 8.11
CA SER A 12 -44.14 0.54 7.36
C SER A 12 -42.67 0.13 7.32
N GLY A 13 -42.22 -0.41 6.18
CA GLY A 13 -40.81 -0.76 5.96
C GLY A 13 -39.94 0.49 5.86
N LEU A 14 -39.00 0.65 6.81
CA LEU A 14 -37.92 1.63 6.72
C LEU A 14 -36.94 1.19 5.61
N SER A 15 -36.99 1.85 4.46
CA SER A 15 -35.98 1.68 3.41
C SER A 15 -34.71 2.43 3.79
N SER A 16 -33.72 1.70 4.31
CA SER A 16 -32.37 2.24 4.52
C SER A 16 -31.67 2.39 3.17
N SER A 17 -31.44 3.63 2.73
CA SER A 17 -30.61 3.92 1.56
C SER A 17 -29.17 3.46 1.84
N ALA A 18 -28.78 2.31 1.30
CA ALA A 18 -27.40 1.88 1.31
C ALA A 18 -26.59 2.79 0.37
N PHE A 19 -25.83 3.74 0.93
CA PHE A 19 -24.79 4.42 0.17
C PHE A 19 -23.76 3.37 -0.25
N ALA A 20 -23.68 3.07 -1.54
CA ALA A 20 -22.58 2.29 -2.09
C ALA A 20 -21.28 3.07 -1.84
N ALA A 21 -20.48 2.63 -0.89
CA ALA A 21 -19.13 3.17 -0.72
C ALA A 21 -18.37 2.95 -2.04
N GLY A 22 -17.71 4.00 -2.55
CA GLY A 22 -16.94 3.92 -3.79
C GLY A 22 -15.83 2.86 -3.69
N ALA A 23 -15.25 2.47 -4.83
CA ALA A 23 -14.16 1.50 -4.86
C ALA A 23 -12.97 1.97 -4.00
N PHE A 24 -12.31 1.04 -3.31
CA PHE A 24 -11.06 1.32 -2.60
C PHE A 24 -9.97 1.66 -3.62
N THR A 25 -9.48 2.89 -3.60
CA THR A 25 -8.51 3.40 -4.59
C THR A 25 -7.22 3.83 -3.94
N LEU A 26 -6.12 3.62 -4.65
CA LEU A 26 -4.79 4.11 -4.34
C LEU A 26 -4.30 4.95 -5.53
N LYS A 27 -3.59 6.03 -5.25
CA LYS A 27 -2.96 6.89 -6.24
C LYS A 27 -1.51 7.14 -5.85
N ALA A 28 -0.63 7.16 -6.84
CA ALA A 28 0.71 7.71 -6.70
C ALA A 28 0.69 9.14 -7.24
N ASP A 29 0.80 10.12 -6.35
CA ASP A 29 0.46 11.52 -6.63
C ASP A 29 1.55 12.24 -7.43
N ASP A 30 2.81 11.88 -7.21
CA ASP A 30 3.98 12.46 -7.86
C ASP A 30 4.53 11.63 -9.03
N ILE A 31 3.95 10.44 -9.28
CA ILE A 31 4.31 9.58 -10.41
C ILE A 31 3.49 9.97 -11.64
N LYS A 32 4.08 10.83 -12.47
CA LYS A 32 3.47 11.30 -13.71
C LYS A 32 3.72 10.33 -14.85
N ASN A 33 2.74 10.15 -15.73
CA ASN A 33 2.83 9.34 -16.95
C ASN A 33 3.20 7.85 -16.70
N GLY A 34 2.88 7.32 -15.52
CA GLY A 34 3.06 5.91 -15.20
C GLY A 34 4.52 5.44 -15.10
N ARG A 35 5.48 6.36 -14.94
CA ARG A 35 6.91 6.06 -14.80
C ARG A 35 7.53 6.83 -13.63
N PHE A 36 8.51 6.22 -12.98
CA PHE A 36 9.33 6.93 -11.99
C PHE A 36 10.15 8.04 -12.63
N SER A 37 10.24 9.17 -11.94
CA SER A 37 11.18 10.25 -12.23
C SER A 37 12.53 10.00 -11.54
N GLN A 38 13.51 10.88 -11.73
CA GLN A 38 14.78 10.79 -11.01
C GLN A 38 14.61 10.74 -9.48
N GLN A 39 13.54 11.33 -8.97
CA GLN A 39 13.22 11.31 -7.54
C GLN A 39 13.08 9.88 -7.01
N GLN A 40 12.35 9.02 -7.72
CA GLN A 40 12.05 7.64 -7.28
C GLN A 40 13.05 6.59 -7.82
N VAL A 41 14.10 7.01 -8.51
CA VAL A 41 15.17 6.10 -8.96
C VAL A 41 16.16 5.89 -7.81
N LEU A 42 16.72 4.69 -7.71
CA LEU A 42 17.70 4.33 -6.68
C LEU A 42 18.94 5.24 -6.76
N SER A 43 19.46 5.67 -5.61
CA SER A 43 20.65 6.53 -5.54
C SER A 43 21.95 5.76 -5.75
N SER A 44 23.01 6.51 -6.02
CA SER A 44 24.37 5.97 -6.19
C SER A 44 24.90 5.25 -4.95
N ASP A 45 24.41 5.60 -3.76
CA ASP A 45 24.86 5.05 -2.48
C ASP A 45 24.60 3.54 -2.34
N TYR A 46 23.72 2.99 -3.18
CA TYR A 46 23.43 1.56 -3.27
C TYR A 46 24.38 0.80 -4.21
N GLY A 47 25.33 1.47 -4.89
CA GLY A 47 26.35 0.81 -5.72
C GLY A 47 25.80 0.04 -6.92
N SER A 48 24.55 0.27 -7.33
CA SER A 48 23.85 -0.50 -8.37
C SER A 48 23.92 0.14 -9.78
N GLY A 49 24.68 1.23 -9.92
CA GLY A 49 24.82 1.98 -11.19
C GLY A 49 23.60 2.83 -11.57
N CYS A 50 22.72 3.14 -10.60
CA CYS A 50 21.70 4.18 -10.73
C CYS A 50 22.10 5.42 -9.93
N THR A 51 21.59 6.58 -10.32
CA THR A 51 21.98 7.89 -9.79
C THR A 51 20.77 8.77 -9.48
N GLY A 52 19.65 8.15 -9.10
CA GLY A 52 18.44 8.87 -8.70
C GLY A 52 18.55 9.45 -7.29
N GLU A 53 17.49 10.08 -6.82
CA GLU A 53 17.45 10.73 -5.51
C GLU A 53 16.95 9.80 -4.39
N ASN A 54 16.44 8.62 -4.74
CA ASN A 54 15.92 7.62 -3.81
C ASN A 54 14.84 8.15 -2.83
N ILE A 55 13.97 9.02 -3.32
CA ILE A 55 12.85 9.62 -2.59
C ILE A 55 11.62 8.72 -2.74
N SER A 56 11.04 8.30 -1.63
CA SER A 56 9.78 7.53 -1.63
C SER A 56 8.63 8.35 -2.24
N PRO A 57 7.71 7.72 -3.00
CA PRO A 57 6.65 8.44 -3.69
C PRO A 57 5.57 8.97 -2.72
N ALA A 58 4.96 10.10 -3.07
CA ALA A 58 3.73 10.55 -2.44
C ALA A 58 2.55 9.66 -2.85
N LEU A 59 1.81 9.14 -1.87
CA LEU A 59 0.70 8.23 -2.10
C LEU A 59 -0.55 8.70 -1.35
N SER A 60 -1.72 8.55 -1.97
CA SER A 60 -3.01 8.82 -1.32
C SER A 60 -4.05 7.77 -1.67
N TRP A 61 -5.00 7.56 -0.76
CA TRP A 61 -6.07 6.57 -0.95
C TRP A 61 -7.41 7.07 -0.45
N LYS A 62 -8.48 6.44 -0.94
CA LYS A 62 -9.87 6.75 -0.60
C LYS A 62 -10.71 5.49 -0.54
N ASN A 63 -11.80 5.56 0.21
CA ASN A 63 -12.81 4.51 0.34
C ASN A 63 -12.23 3.18 0.83
N ALA A 64 -11.45 3.22 1.91
CA ALA A 64 -11.02 1.99 2.57
C ALA A 64 -12.25 1.14 2.97
N PRO A 65 -12.20 -0.20 2.85
CA PRO A 65 -13.31 -1.07 3.23
C PRO A 65 -13.79 -0.82 4.67
N LYS A 66 -15.09 -0.99 4.92
CA LYS A 66 -15.65 -0.91 6.27
C LYS A 66 -14.94 -1.90 7.21
N GLY A 67 -14.61 -1.44 8.42
CA GLY A 67 -13.88 -2.25 9.41
C GLY A 67 -12.35 -2.19 9.27
N THR A 68 -11.82 -1.35 8.37
CA THR A 68 -10.38 -1.08 8.30
C THR A 68 -9.89 -0.47 9.60
N LYS A 69 -8.84 -1.06 10.16
CA LYS A 69 -8.18 -0.66 11.40
C LYS A 69 -6.72 -0.26 11.22
N SER A 70 -6.08 -0.79 10.18
CA SER A 70 -4.75 -0.35 9.75
C SER A 70 -4.53 -0.66 8.27
N PHE A 71 -3.42 -0.15 7.72
CA PHE A 71 -2.96 -0.48 6.39
C PHE A 71 -1.53 -1.04 6.38
N VAL A 72 -1.24 -1.79 5.32
CA VAL A 72 0.11 -2.16 4.89
C VAL A 72 0.31 -1.71 3.46
N LEU A 73 1.39 -0.97 3.22
CA LEU A 73 1.86 -0.59 1.89
C LEU A 73 3.05 -1.46 1.50
N THR A 74 3.07 -1.95 0.26
CA THR A 74 4.25 -2.56 -0.36
C THR A 74 4.54 -1.94 -1.72
N ILE A 75 5.82 -1.85 -2.09
CA ILE A 75 6.27 -1.66 -3.47
C ILE A 75 7.08 -2.89 -3.85
N TYR A 76 6.63 -3.60 -4.88
CA TYR A 76 7.22 -4.86 -5.32
C TYR A 76 7.47 -4.86 -6.83
N ASP A 77 8.70 -5.15 -7.24
CA ASP A 77 9.08 -5.39 -8.62
C ASP A 77 9.01 -6.89 -8.90
N ARG A 78 7.99 -7.29 -9.66
CA ARG A 78 7.80 -8.71 -10.02
C ARG A 78 8.71 -9.17 -11.15
N ASP A 79 9.31 -8.23 -11.88
CA ASP A 79 10.12 -8.50 -13.06
C ASP A 79 11.62 -8.57 -12.73
N ALA A 80 12.01 -8.29 -11.48
CA ALA A 80 13.38 -8.45 -11.01
C ALA A 80 13.87 -9.91 -11.17
N PRO A 81 15.05 -10.14 -11.78
CA PRO A 81 15.52 -11.47 -12.18
C PRO A 81 16.17 -12.23 -11.01
N THR A 82 15.45 -12.40 -9.90
CA THR A 82 15.91 -13.10 -8.69
C THR A 82 15.20 -14.45 -8.46
N GLY A 83 14.15 -14.73 -9.23
CA GLY A 83 13.21 -15.83 -8.96
C GLY A 83 12.17 -15.52 -7.87
N LEU A 84 12.35 -14.43 -7.13
CA LEU A 84 11.46 -13.99 -6.03
C LEU A 84 10.89 -12.58 -6.23
N GLY A 85 11.27 -11.90 -7.32
CA GLY A 85 11.07 -10.47 -7.52
C GLY A 85 11.96 -9.63 -6.59
N TRP A 86 11.56 -8.38 -6.35
CA TRP A 86 12.28 -7.46 -5.48
C TRP A 86 11.33 -6.56 -4.69
N VAL A 87 11.41 -6.60 -3.37
CA VAL A 87 10.65 -5.73 -2.49
C VAL A 87 11.41 -4.43 -2.30
N HIS A 88 10.82 -3.34 -2.80
CA HIS A 88 11.39 -1.99 -2.79
C HIS A 88 10.99 -1.18 -1.56
N TRP A 89 9.83 -1.46 -0.97
CA TRP A 89 9.37 -0.77 0.23
C TRP A 89 8.28 -1.55 0.95
N VAL A 90 8.29 -1.50 2.27
CA VAL A 90 7.23 -2.02 3.13
C VAL A 90 6.97 -1.03 4.25
N VAL A 91 5.71 -0.61 4.40
CA VAL A 91 5.24 0.17 5.54
C VAL A 91 4.06 -0.56 6.17
N ALA A 92 4.19 -0.97 7.41
CA ALA A 92 3.14 -1.68 8.14
C ALA A 92 2.53 -0.81 9.24
N ASN A 93 1.36 -1.22 9.72
CA ASN A 93 0.65 -0.60 10.85
C ASN A 93 0.33 0.88 10.63
N ILE A 94 0.09 1.29 9.38
CA ILE A 94 -0.39 2.65 9.08
C ILE A 94 -1.79 2.79 9.71
N PRO A 95 -2.03 3.78 10.60
CA PRO A 95 -3.34 3.94 11.25
C PRO A 95 -4.49 4.14 10.27
N ALA A 96 -5.70 3.70 10.63
CA ALA A 96 -6.88 3.75 9.75
C ALA A 96 -7.36 5.17 9.37
N ASP A 97 -7.06 6.17 10.20
CA ASP A 97 -7.40 7.58 9.97
C ASP A 97 -6.41 8.27 9.00
N VAL A 98 -5.28 7.64 8.71
CA VAL A 98 -4.33 8.10 7.68
C VAL A 98 -4.86 7.73 6.30
N ASN A 99 -4.85 8.71 5.39
CA ASN A 99 -5.29 8.55 4.01
C ASN A 99 -4.22 8.95 2.96
N LYS A 100 -3.00 9.27 3.42
CA LYS A 100 -1.87 9.63 2.56
C LYS A 100 -0.52 9.38 3.24
N LEU A 101 0.50 9.14 2.43
CA LEU A 101 1.90 9.21 2.81
C LEU A 101 2.57 10.32 1.99
N PRO A 102 3.30 11.25 2.63
CA PRO A 102 4.07 12.24 1.89
C PRO A 102 5.24 11.59 1.15
N ALA A 103 5.74 12.27 0.13
CA ALA A 103 7.01 11.89 -0.49
C ALA A 103 8.17 12.03 0.51
N GLY A 104 9.23 11.28 0.30
CA GLY A 104 10.49 11.45 1.03
C GLY A 104 10.42 11.05 2.51
N ILE A 105 9.62 10.04 2.85
CA ILE A 105 9.78 9.32 4.11
C ILE A 105 11.17 8.66 4.09
N THR A 106 12.00 9.03 5.05
CA THR A 106 13.40 8.59 5.17
C THR A 106 13.48 7.25 5.89
N ALA A 107 14.61 6.55 5.78
CA ALA A 107 14.80 5.22 6.38
C ALA A 107 14.67 5.22 7.92
N ASP A 108 15.06 6.31 8.58
CA ASP A 108 14.90 6.54 10.04
C ASP A 108 13.47 6.93 10.45
N GLY A 109 12.54 7.03 9.50
CA GLY A 109 11.11 7.25 9.76
C GLY A 109 10.70 8.71 9.87
N LYS A 110 11.55 9.67 9.46
CA LYS A 110 11.12 11.07 9.34
C LYS A 110 9.94 11.15 8.37
N ASN A 111 8.91 11.91 8.75
CA ASN A 111 7.63 12.05 8.03
C ASN A 111 6.77 10.79 7.94
N LEU A 112 7.16 9.68 8.59
CA LEU A 112 6.31 8.51 8.71
C LEU A 112 5.17 8.79 9.73
N PRO A 113 3.91 8.43 9.43
CA PRO A 113 2.81 8.60 10.39
C PRO A 113 3.08 7.86 11.70
N ALA A 114 2.71 8.49 12.81
CA ALA A 114 2.86 7.89 14.14
C ALA A 114 2.14 6.53 14.20
N GLY A 115 2.80 5.52 14.77
CA GLY A 115 2.28 4.15 14.88
C GLY A 115 2.58 3.24 13.69
N ALA A 116 2.94 3.80 12.53
CA ALA A 116 3.43 3.03 11.39
C ALA A 116 4.92 2.64 11.58
N ILE A 117 5.36 1.62 10.83
CA ILE A 117 6.73 1.14 10.85
C ILE A 117 7.20 0.75 9.45
N GLN A 118 8.44 1.11 9.10
CA GLN A 118 9.12 0.58 7.92
C GLN A 118 9.85 -0.70 8.27
N THR A 119 9.75 -1.72 7.42
CA THR A 119 10.40 -3.01 7.65
C THR A 119 11.44 -3.32 6.58
N ARG A 120 12.25 -4.35 6.84
CA ARG A 120 13.34 -4.80 5.99
C ARG A 120 12.87 -5.14 4.58
N THR A 121 13.64 -4.68 3.60
CA THR A 121 13.46 -4.90 2.16
C THR A 121 14.58 -5.79 1.60
N ASP A 122 14.55 -6.08 0.30
CA ASP A 122 15.59 -6.86 -0.36
C ASP A 122 16.92 -6.08 -0.51
N PHE A 123 16.90 -4.76 -0.23
CA PHE A 123 18.11 -3.98 -0.04
C PHE A 123 18.80 -4.21 1.32
N GLY A 124 18.27 -5.10 2.15
CA GLY A 124 18.87 -5.48 3.42
C GLY A 124 18.72 -4.46 4.54
N LYS A 125 17.80 -3.50 4.41
CA LYS A 125 17.48 -2.51 5.44
C LYS A 125 16.03 -2.02 5.34
N PRO A 126 15.47 -1.42 6.41
CA PRO A 126 14.19 -0.73 6.34
C PRO A 126 14.25 0.51 5.47
N GLY A 127 13.11 0.87 4.88
CA GLY A 127 12.96 2.08 4.08
C GLY A 127 12.79 1.82 2.59
N TYR A 128 12.60 2.90 1.84
CA TYR A 128 12.43 2.85 0.39
C TYR A 128 13.77 2.70 -0.32
N GLY A 129 13.84 1.73 -1.24
CA GLY A 129 14.86 1.67 -2.28
C GLY A 129 14.22 1.83 -3.66
N GLY A 130 14.71 2.77 -4.44
CA GLY A 130 14.14 3.17 -5.72
C GLY A 130 14.31 2.14 -6.84
N ALA A 131 13.73 2.45 -7.99
CA ALA A 131 13.86 1.62 -9.19
C ALA A 131 15.30 1.64 -9.71
N CYS A 132 15.82 0.47 -10.08
CA CYS A 132 17.12 0.34 -10.76
C CYS A 132 17.18 -0.93 -11.62
N PRO A 133 16.33 -1.06 -12.66
CA PRO A 133 16.32 -2.26 -13.48
C PRO A 133 17.62 -2.38 -14.31
N PRO A 134 18.00 -3.59 -14.76
CA PRO A 134 19.03 -3.76 -15.77
C PRO A 134 18.77 -2.87 -17.00
N LYS A 135 19.85 -2.38 -17.63
CA LYS A 135 19.77 -1.53 -18.83
C LYS A 135 18.94 -2.23 -19.92
N GLY A 136 18.10 -1.48 -20.62
CA GLY A 136 17.24 -2.02 -21.69
C GLY A 136 16.06 -2.89 -21.20
N ARG A 137 15.93 -3.16 -19.90
CA ARG A 137 14.83 -3.97 -19.35
C ARG A 137 13.74 -3.09 -18.76
N LYS A 138 12.50 -3.40 -19.10
CA LYS A 138 11.28 -2.75 -18.59
C LYS A 138 10.71 -3.58 -17.46
N HIS A 139 10.61 -2.99 -16.28
CA HIS A 139 10.12 -3.62 -15.05
C HIS A 139 8.82 -2.97 -14.56
N ARG A 140 7.96 -3.77 -13.93
CA ARG A 140 6.66 -3.36 -13.37
C ARG A 140 6.73 -3.37 -11.85
N TYR A 141 6.56 -2.20 -11.27
CA TYR A 141 6.55 -1.95 -9.84
C TYR A 141 5.11 -1.84 -9.36
N GLU A 142 4.69 -2.80 -8.56
CA GLU A 142 3.37 -2.87 -7.97
C GLU A 142 3.37 -2.16 -6.62
N ILE A 143 2.73 -0.98 -6.58
CA ILE A 143 2.45 -0.25 -5.34
C ILE A 143 1.10 -0.75 -4.84
N THR A 144 1.08 -1.48 -3.74
CA THR A 144 -0.13 -2.10 -3.19
C THR A 144 -0.39 -1.58 -1.78
N LEU A 145 -1.60 -1.08 -1.55
CA LEU A 145 -2.10 -0.75 -0.22
C LEU A 145 -3.15 -1.76 0.18
N THR A 146 -2.95 -2.44 1.28
CA THR A 146 -3.88 -3.43 1.82
C THR A 146 -4.50 -2.92 3.11
N ALA A 147 -5.83 -2.92 3.17
CA ALA A 147 -6.59 -2.58 4.37
C ALA A 147 -6.75 -3.82 5.26
N LEU A 148 -6.54 -3.66 6.56
CA LEU A 148 -6.53 -4.75 7.54
C LEU A 148 -7.63 -4.60 8.58
N LYS A 149 -8.15 -5.75 9.05
CA LYS A 149 -9.17 -5.85 10.11
C LYS A 149 -8.65 -5.69 11.53
N ILE A 150 -7.33 -5.53 11.71
CA ILE A 150 -6.65 -5.41 13.01
C ILE A 150 -5.87 -4.10 13.08
N ASP A 151 -5.69 -3.57 14.29
CA ASP A 151 -5.02 -2.29 14.51
C ASP A 151 -3.51 -2.37 14.24
N LYS A 152 -2.87 -3.50 14.58
CA LYS A 152 -1.44 -3.75 14.33
C LYS A 152 -1.19 -5.21 14.01
N LEU A 153 -0.31 -5.45 13.05
CA LEU A 153 0.28 -6.76 12.83
C LEU A 153 1.13 -7.16 14.05
N PRO A 154 0.95 -8.39 14.60
CA PRO A 154 1.64 -8.80 15.81
C PRO A 154 3.14 -9.04 15.56
N ASN A 155 3.96 -8.60 16.52
CA ASN A 155 5.41 -8.84 16.57
C ASN A 155 6.15 -8.37 15.31
N ILE A 156 5.72 -7.29 14.64
CA ILE A 156 6.45 -6.68 13.53
C ILE A 156 7.47 -5.67 14.09
N THR A 157 8.70 -5.77 13.61
CA THR A 157 9.84 -4.90 13.91
C THR A 157 10.46 -4.37 12.62
N SER A 158 11.40 -3.43 12.71
CA SER A 158 12.13 -2.92 11.53
C SER A 158 12.86 -4.04 10.78
N GLU A 159 13.37 -5.06 11.50
CA GLU A 159 14.07 -6.20 10.89
C GLU A 159 13.15 -7.29 10.34
N SER A 160 11.83 -7.15 10.49
CA SER A 160 10.89 -8.15 9.96
C SER A 160 10.98 -8.21 8.45
N MET A 161 11.21 -9.43 7.92
CA MET A 161 11.25 -9.68 6.49
C MET A 161 9.91 -9.39 5.82
N ALA A 162 9.95 -8.88 4.59
CA ALA A 162 8.77 -8.59 3.79
C ALA A 162 7.82 -9.81 3.65
N ALA A 163 8.35 -11.02 3.51
CA ALA A 163 7.55 -12.24 3.44
C ALA A 163 6.70 -12.47 4.71
N ARG A 164 7.25 -12.17 5.90
CA ARG A 164 6.53 -12.29 7.17
C ARG A 164 5.43 -11.23 7.29
N VAL A 165 5.74 -9.99 6.88
CA VAL A 165 4.73 -8.92 6.80
C VAL A 165 3.61 -9.33 5.84
N GLY A 166 3.96 -9.84 4.65
CA GLY A 166 3.02 -10.30 3.63
C GLY A 166 2.11 -11.44 4.11
N PHE A 167 2.66 -12.42 4.82
CA PHE A 167 1.89 -13.51 5.43
C PHE A 167 0.80 -12.98 6.39
N LEU A 168 1.19 -12.12 7.34
CA LEU A 168 0.26 -11.55 8.31
C LEU A 168 -0.74 -10.58 7.66
N THR A 169 -0.30 -9.82 6.66
CA THR A 169 -1.15 -8.94 5.85
C THR A 169 -2.25 -9.74 5.16
N LYS A 170 -1.90 -10.84 4.50
CA LYS A 170 -2.86 -11.69 3.80
C LYS A 170 -3.89 -12.30 4.75
N ALA A 171 -3.46 -12.76 5.92
CA ALA A 171 -4.36 -13.33 6.93
C ALA A 171 -5.38 -12.33 7.50
N ASN A 172 -5.09 -11.03 7.41
CA ASN A 172 -5.90 -9.96 8.00
C ASN A 172 -6.55 -9.00 6.99
N SER A 173 -6.40 -9.28 5.69
CA SER A 173 -6.86 -8.39 4.61
C SER A 173 -8.39 -8.29 4.54
N LEU A 174 -8.88 -7.07 4.39
CA LEU A 174 -10.26 -6.74 4.01
C LEU A 174 -10.40 -6.37 2.53
N GLY A 175 -9.28 -6.10 1.86
CA GLY A 175 -9.24 -5.61 0.49
C GLY A 175 -7.95 -4.86 0.22
N SER A 176 -7.67 -4.60 -1.05
CA SER A 176 -6.46 -3.91 -1.48
C SER A 176 -6.71 -3.03 -2.69
N ALA A 177 -5.94 -1.96 -2.81
CA ALA A 177 -5.86 -1.12 -4.00
C ALA A 177 -4.42 -1.14 -4.53
N LYS A 178 -4.26 -1.10 -5.86
CA LYS A 178 -2.96 -1.24 -6.52
C LYS A 178 -2.78 -0.19 -7.62
N VAL A 179 -1.56 0.35 -7.71
CA VAL A 179 -1.06 1.11 -8.86
C VAL A 179 0.15 0.36 -9.41
N THR A 180 0.22 0.19 -10.73
CA THR A 180 1.43 -0.34 -11.39
C THR A 180 2.17 0.78 -12.07
N VAL A 181 3.45 0.93 -11.73
CA VAL A 181 4.37 1.89 -12.34
C VAL A 181 5.34 1.10 -13.19
N VAL A 182 5.65 1.60 -14.37
CA VAL A 182 6.55 0.93 -15.29
C VAL A 182 7.79 1.78 -15.51
N HIS A 183 8.97 1.19 -15.32
CA HIS A 183 10.22 1.91 -15.45
C HIS A 183 11.25 1.07 -16.21
N GLN A 184 12.11 1.75 -16.97
CA GLN A 184 13.18 1.17 -17.77
C GLN A 184 14.36 2.13 -17.73
N ARG A 185 15.56 1.59 -17.50
CA ARG A 185 16.80 2.32 -17.68
C ARG A 185 17.17 2.32 -19.17
N GLN A 186 17.49 3.49 -19.71
CA GLN A 186 18.03 3.61 -21.07
C GLN A 186 19.33 2.80 -21.19
N GLU A 187 19.65 2.37 -22.42
CA GLU A 187 20.85 1.58 -22.71
C GLU A 187 22.15 2.32 -22.38
#